data_AF-A0AAD7QGF3-F1
#
_entry.id   AF-A0AAD7QGF3-F1
#
_cell.length_a   1.000
_cell.length_b   1.000
_cell.length_c   1.000
_cell.angle_alpha   90.00
_cell.angle_beta   90.00
_cell.angle_gamma   90.00
#
_symmetry.space_group_name_H-M   'P 1'
#
loop_
_entity.id
_entity.type
_entity.pdbx_description
1 polymer ?
#
loop_
_entity_poly.entity_id
_entity_poly.type
_entity_poly.pdbx_seq_one_letter_code
_entity_poly.pdbx_strand_id
1 'polypeptide(L)'
;MALLHSASSFATTVVASSPAASGSKIPKALPFVSNSNTQNFNFSSKPSRSRKFSFSIPRVAAPPTSPVTSEPEKSIPEVGEDEIEDEFGDESSSTKFSWRDHWYPVSLIEDLDPGLPTLFQLLGREIVLWYDKSKAEWVAFDDKCPHRLAPLSEGRIDEDGNLQCSYHGWSFDGCGSCVKIPQASPDGPEARAIQSPRACATRFPTKVSQGLLFVWPDENGWERANATKPPMLPDDFEKPEFSSVTIQRDLFYGYDTLMENVSDPSHIDFAHHKVTGRRDRAKPLPFKLESSGPWGFAGANDGNPRISAKFVAPCYYINKIEIDTKLPLVGDQKWIIWICSFNVPMAPGKTRSIVCSARNFFQFTMPGPAVVASGS
;
A
#
# COMPACT_ATOMS: atom_id res chain seq x y z
N MET A 1 -24.78 20.54 -64.25
CA MET A 1 -25.75 21.54 -64.76
C MET A 1 -25.91 22.59 -63.67
N ALA A 2 -25.48 23.84 -63.91
CA ALA A 2 -25.62 25.11 -63.14
C ALA A 2 -25.34 25.12 -61.61
N LEU A 3 -24.34 25.82 -61.03
CA LEU A 3 -24.04 27.27 -60.85
C LEU A 3 -24.90 28.05 -59.82
N LEU A 4 -24.20 28.94 -59.08
CA LEU A 4 -24.59 30.04 -58.15
C LEU A 4 -24.63 29.70 -56.64
N HIS A 5 -24.37 30.60 -55.68
CA HIS A 5 -23.41 31.69 -55.42
C HIS A 5 -23.74 32.24 -54.00
N SER A 6 -22.77 32.93 -53.36
CA SER A 6 -22.89 33.87 -52.20
C SER A 6 -23.07 33.28 -50.78
N ALA A 7 -22.30 33.53 -49.71
CA ALA A 7 -21.31 34.54 -49.23
C ALA A 7 -21.81 35.44 -48.06
N SER A 8 -20.84 35.78 -47.19
CA SER A 8 -20.78 36.76 -46.05
C SER A 8 -20.96 36.15 -44.65
N SER A 9 -19.96 36.06 -43.75
CA SER A 9 -18.87 36.95 -43.25
C SER A 9 -19.30 37.90 -42.13
N PHE A 10 -18.65 37.79 -40.96
CA PHE A 10 -18.07 38.92 -40.22
C PHE A 10 -16.88 38.45 -39.36
N ALA A 11 -15.76 39.14 -39.53
CA ALA A 11 -14.54 39.06 -38.75
C ALA A 11 -14.36 40.39 -37.99
N THR A 12 -13.72 40.35 -36.82
CA THR A 12 -13.09 41.55 -36.25
C THR A 12 -11.69 41.18 -35.74
N THR A 13 -10.71 41.84 -36.33
CA THR A 13 -9.27 41.82 -36.02
C THR A 13 -8.95 43.00 -35.09
N VAL A 14 -8.01 42.84 -34.15
CA VAL A 14 -7.19 43.95 -33.64
C VAL A 14 -5.73 43.48 -33.52
N VAL A 15 -4.81 44.31 -34.02
CA VAL A 15 -3.37 44.06 -34.20
C VAL A 15 -2.53 45.07 -33.37
N ALA A 16 -1.40 44.55 -32.88
CA ALA A 16 -0.10 45.17 -32.54
C ALA A 16 0.09 46.08 -31.31
N SER A 17 1.09 45.73 -30.48
CA SER A 17 2.43 46.36 -30.54
C SER A 17 3.42 45.69 -29.55
N SER A 18 4.69 45.54 -29.98
CA SER A 18 5.84 45.11 -29.15
C SER A 18 6.53 46.31 -28.48
N PRO A 19 7.41 46.07 -27.48
CA PRO A 19 8.83 46.35 -27.75
C PRO A 19 9.86 45.35 -27.18
N ALA A 20 10.91 45.16 -27.98
CA ALA A 20 12.34 44.89 -27.75
C ALA A 20 12.89 44.20 -26.47
N ALA A 21 13.42 42.98 -26.69
CA ALA A 21 14.79 42.46 -26.47
C ALA A 21 15.71 42.93 -25.30
N SER A 22 16.08 41.96 -24.45
CA SER A 22 17.46 41.53 -24.10
C SER A 22 17.32 40.16 -23.39
N GLY A 23 18.14 39.10 -23.49
CA GLY A 23 19.46 38.86 -24.02
C GLY A 23 20.22 37.96 -23.03
N SER A 24 20.06 36.62 -23.05
CA SER A 24 21.13 35.66 -22.63
C SER A 24 20.78 34.17 -22.83
N LYS A 25 21.46 33.59 -23.83
CA LYS A 25 22.11 32.26 -23.95
C LYS A 25 21.42 31.00 -23.38
N ILE A 26 20.86 30.21 -24.29
CA ILE A 26 20.57 28.77 -24.18
C ILE A 26 21.80 27.97 -24.67
N PRO A 27 22.27 26.92 -23.96
CA PRO A 27 23.36 26.08 -24.45
C PRO A 27 22.86 25.07 -25.51
N LYS A 28 23.68 24.91 -26.56
CA LYS A 28 23.44 24.12 -27.77
C LYS A 28 23.50 22.60 -27.53
N ALA A 29 22.59 21.90 -28.19
CA ALA A 29 22.60 20.45 -28.38
C ALA A 29 23.84 19.98 -29.17
N LEU A 30 24.38 18.82 -28.78
CA LEU A 30 25.52 18.15 -29.41
C LEU A 30 25.09 17.40 -30.69
N PRO A 31 25.94 17.35 -31.73
CA PRO A 31 25.58 16.72 -33.00
C PRO A 31 25.77 15.20 -32.97
N PHE A 32 24.80 14.53 -33.59
CA PHE A 32 24.83 13.12 -33.99
C PHE A 32 25.92 12.92 -35.04
N VAL A 33 26.94 12.10 -34.75
CA VAL A 33 27.92 11.64 -35.75
C VAL A 33 27.60 10.19 -36.07
N SER A 34 27.11 9.96 -37.28
CA SER A 34 27.08 8.65 -37.91
C SER A 34 28.50 8.31 -38.37
N ASN A 35 28.99 7.12 -38.00
CA ASN A 35 30.23 6.60 -38.54
C ASN A 35 29.98 5.18 -39.02
N SER A 36 29.87 5.04 -40.34
CA SER A 36 29.93 3.77 -41.05
C SER A 36 31.39 3.30 -41.05
N ASN A 37 31.66 2.17 -40.39
CA ASN A 37 32.89 1.43 -40.64
C ASN A 37 32.60 -0.07 -40.64
N THR A 38 32.46 -0.60 -41.85
CA THR A 38 32.45 -2.02 -42.17
C THR A 38 33.86 -2.57 -42.06
N GLN A 39 34.12 -3.42 -41.07
CA GLN A 39 35.26 -4.34 -41.10
C GLN A 39 34.77 -5.77 -40.99
N ASN A 40 34.94 -6.49 -42.11
CA ASN A 40 34.79 -7.93 -42.24
C ASN A 40 35.80 -8.62 -41.31
N PHE A 41 35.32 -9.48 -40.42
CA PHE A 41 36.16 -10.46 -39.73
C PHE A 41 35.67 -11.88 -40.05
N ASN A 42 36.57 -12.62 -40.69
CA ASN A 42 36.46 -14.04 -41.03
C ASN A 42 36.27 -14.89 -39.77
N PHE A 43 35.26 -15.75 -39.80
CA PHE A 43 35.07 -16.81 -38.82
C PHE A 43 36.11 -17.92 -39.03
N SER A 44 37.03 -18.08 -38.08
CA SER A 44 37.81 -19.30 -37.89
C SER A 44 37.34 -19.98 -36.61
N SER A 45 36.66 -21.11 -36.75
CA SER A 45 36.17 -21.94 -35.66
C SER A 45 37.30 -22.72 -34.99
N LYS A 46 37.44 -22.56 -33.66
CA LYS A 46 38.10 -23.54 -32.77
C LYS A 46 37.15 -23.83 -31.60
N PRO A 47 37.02 -25.08 -31.15
CA PRO A 47 36.00 -25.44 -30.16
C PRO A 47 36.42 -25.00 -28.76
N SER A 48 35.57 -24.20 -28.11
CA SER A 48 35.71 -23.83 -26.70
C SER A 48 34.90 -24.79 -25.82
N ARG A 49 35.57 -25.29 -24.77
CA ARG A 49 35.09 -26.22 -23.75
C ARG A 49 33.90 -25.60 -22.99
N SER A 50 32.73 -26.25 -23.01
CA SER A 50 31.58 -25.80 -22.24
C SER A 50 31.82 -26.00 -20.73
N ARG A 51 31.88 -24.90 -19.97
CA ARG A 51 31.73 -24.95 -18.51
C ARG A 51 30.24 -24.82 -18.20
N LYS A 52 29.64 -25.93 -17.76
CA LYS A 52 28.31 -25.92 -17.15
C LYS A 52 28.40 -25.17 -15.81
N PHE A 53 27.75 -24.04 -15.69
CA PHE A 53 27.52 -23.40 -14.39
C PHE A 53 26.32 -24.09 -13.73
N SER A 54 26.58 -24.80 -12.64
CA SER A 54 25.57 -25.31 -11.71
C SER A 54 25.31 -24.20 -10.69
N PHE A 55 24.08 -23.66 -10.67
CA PHE A 55 23.63 -22.80 -9.59
C PHE A 55 23.21 -23.68 -8.41
N SER A 56 23.96 -23.58 -7.31
CA SER A 56 23.62 -24.22 -6.03
C SER A 56 22.92 -23.20 -5.14
N ILE A 57 21.73 -23.56 -4.63
CA ILE A 57 20.98 -22.78 -3.63
C ILE A 57 21.77 -22.82 -2.31
N PRO A 58 21.94 -21.70 -1.57
CA PRO A 58 22.62 -21.72 -0.28
C PRO A 58 21.77 -22.49 0.75
N ARG A 59 22.32 -23.54 1.36
CA ARG A 59 21.77 -24.18 2.56
C ARG A 59 22.36 -23.51 3.79
N VAL A 60 21.50 -23.11 4.73
CA VAL A 60 21.90 -22.64 6.07
C VAL A 60 22.40 -23.86 6.87
N ALA A 61 23.61 -23.76 7.43
CA ALA A 61 24.22 -24.83 8.21
C ALA A 61 23.68 -24.83 9.65
N ALA A 62 23.24 -25.99 10.14
CA ALA A 62 22.96 -26.22 11.55
C ALA A 62 24.28 -26.32 12.36
N PRO A 63 24.31 -25.93 13.65
CA PRO A 63 25.52 -26.01 14.47
C PRO A 63 25.91 -27.46 14.79
N PRO A 64 27.21 -27.75 15.01
CA PRO A 64 27.71 -29.09 15.21
C PRO A 64 27.32 -29.66 16.58
N THR A 65 26.78 -30.87 16.59
CA THR A 65 26.55 -31.66 17.80
C THR A 65 27.86 -32.34 18.21
N SER A 66 28.36 -32.04 19.40
CA SER A 66 29.48 -32.80 20.00
C SER A 66 28.98 -34.14 20.57
N PRO A 67 29.77 -35.22 20.49
CA PRO A 67 29.38 -36.52 21.03
C PRO A 67 29.46 -36.53 22.56
N VAL A 68 28.39 -36.97 23.21
CA VAL A 68 28.34 -37.22 24.66
C VAL A 68 28.98 -38.58 24.94
N THR A 69 30.04 -38.59 25.74
CA THR A 69 30.64 -39.79 26.34
C THR A 69 29.75 -40.32 27.46
N SER A 70 29.50 -41.64 27.42
CA SER A 70 28.68 -42.43 28.35
C SER A 70 29.41 -42.75 29.67
N GLU A 71 28.78 -42.47 30.81
CA GLU A 71 29.00 -43.15 32.10
C GLU A 71 27.66 -43.22 32.89
N PRO A 72 27.49 -44.18 33.83
CA PRO A 72 26.24 -44.91 34.00
C PRO A 72 25.22 -44.26 34.95
N GLU A 73 23.95 -44.55 34.66
CA GLU A 73 22.75 -44.09 35.36
C GLU A 73 22.72 -44.48 36.84
N LYS A 74 22.44 -43.49 37.69
CA LYS A 74 21.79 -43.69 38.99
C LYS A 74 20.35 -43.22 38.88
N SER A 75 19.44 -44.16 39.12
CA SER A 75 17.98 -44.06 39.15
C SER A 75 17.46 -42.86 39.95
N ILE A 76 16.58 -42.08 39.33
CA ILE A 76 15.67 -41.10 39.95
C ILE A 76 14.25 -41.65 39.78
N PRO A 77 13.34 -41.57 40.77
CA PRO A 77 12.04 -42.25 40.71
C PRO A 77 11.10 -41.64 39.67
N GLU A 78 10.29 -42.49 39.04
CA GLU A 78 9.15 -42.09 38.21
C GLU A 78 8.18 -41.20 39.01
N VAL A 79 7.95 -39.99 38.52
CA VAL A 79 6.81 -39.15 38.89
C VAL A 79 5.84 -39.22 37.72
N GLY A 80 4.60 -39.61 38.03
CA GLY A 80 3.56 -39.91 37.08
C GLY A 80 3.22 -38.74 36.14
N GLU A 81 2.72 -39.12 34.97
CA GLU A 81 2.08 -38.24 34.01
C GLU A 81 0.78 -37.70 34.63
N ASP A 82 0.87 -36.61 35.39
CA ASP A 82 -0.30 -35.81 35.71
C ASP A 82 -0.63 -34.97 34.47
N GLU A 83 -1.74 -35.35 33.83
CA GLU A 83 -2.44 -34.57 32.82
C GLU A 83 -2.68 -33.16 33.36
N ILE A 84 -2.05 -32.17 32.74
CA ILE A 84 -2.43 -30.77 32.95
C ILE A 84 -3.72 -30.57 32.19
N GLU A 85 -4.85 -30.85 32.85
CA GLU A 85 -6.16 -30.41 32.41
C GLU A 85 -6.15 -28.88 32.38
N ASP A 86 -6.30 -28.31 31.18
CA ASP A 86 -6.52 -26.89 30.96
C ASP A 86 -7.87 -26.47 31.58
N GLU A 87 -7.90 -26.22 32.89
CA GLU A 87 -8.99 -25.52 33.57
C GLU A 87 -8.90 -24.00 33.26
N PHE A 88 -9.27 -23.64 32.03
CA PHE A 88 -9.81 -22.31 31.74
C PHE A 88 -11.28 -22.46 31.41
N GLY A 89 -12.11 -22.04 32.36
CA GLY A 89 -13.56 -22.15 32.33
C GLY A 89 -14.17 -21.66 31.02
N ASP A 90 -15.05 -22.51 30.49
CA ASP A 90 -15.95 -22.22 29.38
C ASP A 90 -17.04 -21.23 29.84
N GLU A 91 -16.72 -19.94 29.82
CA GLU A 91 -17.72 -18.87 29.76
C GLU A 91 -17.83 -18.36 28.31
N SER A 92 -18.62 -19.06 27.50
CA SER A 92 -19.60 -18.48 26.56
C SER A 92 -19.15 -17.25 25.75
N SER A 93 -18.74 -17.53 24.50
CA SER A 93 -18.63 -16.64 23.32
C SER A 93 -17.32 -15.85 23.13
N SER A 94 -16.18 -16.54 23.08
CA SER A 94 -15.00 -16.01 22.39
C SER A 94 -15.21 -16.14 20.88
N THR A 95 -15.62 -15.07 20.20
CA THR A 95 -15.69 -15.05 18.74
C THR A 95 -14.27 -15.14 18.17
N LYS A 96 -14.01 -16.19 17.39
CA LYS A 96 -12.76 -16.35 16.63
C LYS A 96 -12.48 -15.08 15.82
N PHE A 97 -11.24 -14.56 15.87
CA PHE A 97 -10.84 -13.37 15.11
C PHE A 97 -11.14 -13.55 13.62
N SER A 98 -11.93 -12.64 13.06
CA SER A 98 -12.33 -12.67 11.66
C SER A 98 -11.52 -11.67 10.85
N TRP A 99 -10.50 -12.15 10.15
CA TRP A 99 -9.64 -11.31 9.31
C TRP A 99 -10.40 -10.51 8.25
N ARG A 100 -11.60 -10.96 7.86
CA ARG A 100 -12.40 -10.30 6.83
C ARG A 100 -13.37 -9.25 7.36
N ASP A 101 -13.51 -9.14 8.68
CA ASP A 101 -14.42 -8.19 9.33
C ASP A 101 -13.70 -6.89 9.76
N HIS A 102 -12.79 -6.41 8.91
CA HIS A 102 -11.98 -5.23 9.19
C HIS A 102 -11.71 -4.42 7.93
N TRP A 103 -11.50 -3.11 8.13
CA TRP A 103 -11.01 -2.20 7.10
C TRP A 103 -9.49 -2.31 6.95
N TYR A 104 -9.00 -2.46 5.72
CA TYR A 104 -7.57 -2.44 5.38
C TYR A 104 -7.26 -1.30 4.41
N PRO A 105 -6.28 -0.43 4.71
CA PRO A 105 -5.84 0.59 3.76
C PRO A 105 -4.96 -0.06 2.68
N VAL A 106 -5.46 -0.10 1.44
CA VAL A 106 -4.80 -0.81 0.33
C VAL A 106 -3.90 0.08 -0.52
N SER A 107 -4.18 1.38 -0.56
CA SER A 107 -3.35 2.36 -1.25
C SER A 107 -3.53 3.78 -0.71
N LEU A 108 -2.55 4.65 -0.91
CA LEU A 108 -2.79 6.09 -0.94
C LEU A 108 -3.59 6.43 -2.19
N ILE A 109 -4.54 7.37 -2.09
CA ILE A 109 -5.33 7.81 -3.25
C ILE A 109 -4.48 8.56 -4.28
N GLU A 110 -3.43 9.26 -3.84
CA GLU A 110 -2.51 10.01 -4.70
C GLU A 110 -1.58 9.11 -5.53
N ASP A 111 -1.39 7.86 -5.10
CA ASP A 111 -0.60 6.85 -5.82
C ASP A 111 -1.43 6.10 -6.87
N LEU A 112 -2.75 6.31 -6.89
CA LEU A 112 -3.64 5.66 -7.84
C LEU A 112 -3.97 6.59 -9.01
N ASP A 113 -3.95 6.05 -10.24
CA ASP A 113 -4.39 6.76 -11.43
C ASP A 113 -5.89 6.51 -11.66
N PRO A 114 -6.76 7.54 -11.59
CA PRO A 114 -8.21 7.38 -11.83
C PRO A 114 -8.57 6.92 -13.25
N GLY A 115 -7.63 6.97 -14.20
CA GLY A 115 -7.79 6.49 -15.56
C GLY A 115 -7.49 5.01 -15.77
N LEU A 116 -6.87 4.34 -14.80
CA LEU A 116 -6.36 2.97 -14.95
C LEU A 116 -6.83 2.06 -13.81
N PRO A 117 -7.32 0.84 -14.11
CA PRO A 117 -7.52 -0.16 -13.07
C PRO A 117 -6.18 -0.63 -12.51
N THR A 118 -6.13 -0.85 -11.20
CA THR A 118 -4.91 -1.19 -10.46
C THR A 118 -5.11 -2.52 -9.72
N LEU A 119 -4.25 -3.51 -9.98
CA LEU A 119 -4.23 -4.76 -9.23
C LEU A 119 -3.72 -4.54 -7.80
N PHE A 120 -4.42 -5.13 -6.83
CA PHE A 120 -3.92 -5.30 -5.46
C PHE A 120 -4.22 -6.71 -4.96
N GLN A 121 -3.43 -7.19 -4.00
CA GLN A 121 -3.67 -8.47 -3.34
C GLN A 121 -3.89 -8.23 -1.85
N LEU A 122 -5.05 -8.66 -1.34
CA LEU A 122 -5.46 -8.49 0.05
C LEU A 122 -5.84 -9.85 0.64
N LEU A 123 -5.18 -10.29 1.71
CA LEU A 123 -5.45 -11.57 2.36
C LEU A 123 -5.43 -12.78 1.39
N GLY A 124 -4.54 -12.76 0.41
CA GLY A 124 -4.37 -13.76 -0.65
C GLY A 124 -5.35 -13.63 -1.81
N ARG A 125 -6.31 -12.69 -1.75
CA ARG A 125 -7.31 -12.45 -2.79
C ARG A 125 -6.88 -11.31 -3.70
N GLU A 126 -6.88 -11.54 -5.01
CA GLU A 126 -6.62 -10.51 -6.01
C GLU A 126 -7.88 -9.66 -6.21
N ILE A 127 -7.71 -8.34 -6.10
CA ILE A 127 -8.76 -7.35 -6.28
C ILE A 127 -8.29 -6.28 -7.27
N VAL A 128 -9.23 -5.72 -8.01
CA VAL A 128 -8.98 -4.57 -8.89
C VAL A 128 -9.53 -3.31 -8.23
N LEU A 129 -8.67 -2.32 -8.06
CA LEU A 129 -9.02 -0.97 -7.61
C LEU A 129 -9.20 -0.09 -8.84
N TRP A 130 -10.33 0.61 -8.94
CA TRP A 130 -10.60 1.49 -10.07
C TRP A 130 -11.51 2.64 -9.68
N TYR A 131 -11.51 3.71 -10.46
CA TYR A 131 -12.29 4.90 -10.16
C TYR A 131 -13.57 4.95 -10.99
N ASP A 132 -14.72 4.87 -10.32
CA ASP A 132 -16.02 5.07 -10.94
C ASP A 132 -16.27 6.56 -11.14
N LYS A 133 -16.07 7.03 -12.38
CA LYS A 133 -16.26 8.43 -12.76
C LYS A 133 -17.72 8.88 -12.63
N SER A 134 -18.68 7.97 -12.74
CA SER A 134 -20.11 8.32 -12.68
C SER A 134 -20.52 8.74 -11.27
N LYS A 135 -19.90 8.14 -10.24
CA LYS A 135 -20.16 8.42 -8.83
C LYS A 135 -19.04 9.17 -8.11
N ALA A 136 -17.94 9.42 -8.81
CA ALA A 136 -16.72 10.01 -8.25
C ALA A 136 -16.20 9.25 -7.02
N GLU A 137 -16.19 7.92 -7.09
CA GLU A 137 -15.75 7.07 -5.98
C GLU A 137 -14.76 5.97 -6.42
N TRP A 138 -13.85 5.60 -5.52
CA TRP A 138 -13.00 4.43 -5.69
C TRP A 138 -13.78 3.15 -5.38
N VAL A 139 -13.67 2.18 -6.27
CA VAL A 139 -14.37 0.89 -6.20
C VAL A 139 -13.36 -0.26 -6.23
N ALA A 140 -13.67 -1.35 -5.54
CA ALA A 140 -12.88 -2.58 -5.55
C ALA A 140 -13.74 -3.77 -5.96
N PHE A 141 -13.30 -4.52 -6.97
CA PHE A 141 -13.90 -5.80 -7.37
C PHE A 141 -12.93 -6.95 -7.17
N ASP A 142 -13.46 -8.18 -7.20
CA ASP A 142 -12.61 -9.34 -7.50
C ASP A 142 -11.89 -9.09 -8.81
N ASP A 143 -10.60 -9.40 -8.87
CA ASP A 143 -9.85 -9.25 -10.11
C ASP A 143 -10.10 -10.41 -11.09
N LYS A 144 -11.37 -10.72 -11.34
CA LYS A 144 -11.81 -11.86 -12.14
C LYS A 144 -13.08 -11.51 -12.90
N CYS A 145 -12.99 -11.50 -14.21
CA CYS A 145 -14.15 -11.34 -15.07
C CYS A 145 -15.09 -12.56 -14.93
N PRO A 146 -16.38 -12.38 -14.62
CA PRO A 146 -17.33 -13.50 -14.42
C PRO A 146 -17.53 -14.37 -15.67
N HIS A 147 -17.13 -13.89 -16.86
CA HIS A 147 -17.22 -14.65 -18.10
C HIS A 147 -16.18 -15.79 -18.18
N ARG A 148 -14.88 -15.47 -18.07
CA ARG A 148 -13.77 -16.42 -18.28
C ARG A 148 -12.58 -16.19 -17.33
N LEU A 149 -12.82 -15.51 -16.21
CA LEU A 149 -11.86 -15.26 -15.14
C LEU A 149 -10.62 -14.44 -15.55
N ALA A 150 -10.67 -13.74 -16.69
CA ALA A 150 -9.63 -12.81 -17.07
C ALA A 150 -9.48 -11.71 -16.00
N PRO A 151 -8.26 -11.29 -15.66
CA PRO A 151 -8.04 -10.21 -14.71
C PRO A 151 -8.66 -8.92 -15.25
N LEU A 152 -9.51 -8.31 -14.44
CA LEU A 152 -10.15 -7.02 -14.77
C LEU A 152 -9.15 -5.85 -14.66
N SER A 153 -8.09 -6.03 -13.87
CA SER A 153 -6.97 -5.10 -13.70
C SER A 153 -6.14 -4.93 -14.98
N GLU A 154 -6.15 -5.90 -15.89
CA GLU A 154 -5.58 -5.76 -17.24
C GLU A 154 -6.53 -5.09 -18.23
N GLY A 155 -7.73 -4.71 -17.76
CA GLY A 155 -8.75 -4.01 -18.52
C GLY A 155 -8.46 -2.51 -18.68
N ARG A 156 -9.53 -1.74 -18.89
CA ARG A 156 -9.47 -0.27 -18.98
C ARG A 156 -10.77 0.37 -18.52
N ILE A 157 -10.71 1.66 -18.24
CA ILE A 157 -11.94 2.48 -18.11
C ILE A 157 -12.41 2.81 -19.53
N ASP A 158 -13.64 2.44 -19.88
CA ASP A 158 -14.19 2.73 -21.19
C ASP A 158 -14.71 4.17 -21.32
N GLU A 159 -15.19 4.52 -22.51
CA GLU A 159 -15.69 5.86 -22.85
C GLU A 159 -16.90 6.27 -21.99
N ASP A 160 -17.66 5.28 -21.51
CA ASP A 160 -18.84 5.46 -20.67
C ASP A 160 -18.46 5.52 -19.17
N GLY A 161 -17.17 5.37 -18.84
CA GLY A 161 -16.65 5.40 -17.48
C GLY A 161 -16.74 4.07 -16.72
N ASN A 162 -17.02 2.97 -17.39
CA ASN A 162 -17.15 1.64 -16.80
C ASN A 162 -15.84 0.86 -16.83
N LEU A 163 -15.68 -0.10 -15.92
CA LEU A 163 -14.56 -1.03 -15.97
C LEU A 163 -14.79 -2.07 -17.07
N GLN A 164 -13.98 -2.03 -18.12
CA GLN A 164 -14.08 -2.94 -19.25
C GLN A 164 -12.97 -3.99 -19.26
N CYS A 165 -13.38 -5.25 -19.28
CA CYS A 165 -12.50 -6.41 -19.39
C CYS A 165 -11.73 -6.41 -20.73
N SER A 166 -10.41 -6.63 -20.67
CA SER A 166 -9.52 -6.69 -21.83
C SER A 166 -9.79 -7.87 -22.76
N TYR A 167 -10.41 -8.95 -22.25
CA TYR A 167 -10.56 -10.18 -23.03
C TYR A 167 -11.69 -10.08 -24.08
N HIS A 168 -12.93 -9.83 -23.63
CA HIS A 168 -14.10 -9.82 -24.52
C HIS A 168 -14.89 -8.51 -24.48
N GLY A 169 -14.39 -7.49 -23.76
CA GLY A 169 -15.03 -6.17 -23.69
C GLY A 169 -16.29 -6.11 -22.82
N TRP A 170 -16.51 -7.09 -21.95
CA TRP A 170 -17.58 -7.00 -20.95
C TRP A 170 -17.31 -5.82 -20.03
N SER A 171 -18.30 -4.95 -19.84
CA SER A 171 -18.15 -3.71 -19.08
C SER A 171 -19.05 -3.73 -17.85
N PHE A 172 -18.51 -3.24 -16.73
CA PHE A 172 -19.14 -3.28 -15.41
C PHE A 172 -19.24 -1.87 -14.81
N ASP A 173 -20.42 -1.52 -14.30
CA ASP A 173 -20.61 -0.27 -13.55
C ASP A 173 -20.00 -0.37 -12.14
N GLY A 174 -19.98 0.74 -11.39
CA GLY A 174 -19.45 0.76 -10.01
C GLY A 174 -20.24 -0.08 -8.99
N CYS A 175 -21.45 -0.54 -9.32
CA CYS A 175 -22.20 -1.50 -8.50
C CYS A 175 -21.77 -2.96 -8.78
N GLY A 176 -20.96 -3.20 -9.81
CA GLY A 176 -20.58 -4.52 -10.29
C GLY A 176 -21.53 -5.10 -11.33
N SER A 177 -22.59 -4.37 -11.73
CA SER A 177 -23.54 -4.85 -12.73
C SER A 177 -22.85 -4.91 -14.09
N CYS A 178 -23.06 -5.99 -14.83
CA CYS A 178 -22.68 -6.02 -16.24
C CYS A 178 -23.60 -5.06 -17.01
N VAL A 179 -23.05 -4.02 -17.63
CA VAL A 179 -23.81 -3.02 -18.37
C VAL A 179 -23.67 -3.19 -19.89
N LYS A 180 -22.64 -3.89 -20.35
CA LYS A 180 -22.37 -4.07 -21.78
C LYS A 180 -21.68 -5.38 -22.06
N ILE A 181 -22.24 -6.15 -22.99
CA ILE A 181 -21.62 -7.34 -23.59
C ILE A 181 -21.60 -7.09 -25.10
N PRO A 182 -20.44 -6.77 -25.70
CA PRO A 182 -20.39 -6.39 -27.12
C PRO A 182 -20.91 -7.47 -28.08
N GLN A 183 -20.89 -8.73 -27.66
CA GLN A 183 -21.33 -9.88 -28.46
C GLN A 183 -22.81 -10.25 -28.24
N ALA A 184 -23.52 -9.60 -27.31
CA ALA A 184 -24.93 -9.87 -27.06
C ALA A 184 -25.80 -8.96 -27.92
N SER A 185 -26.73 -9.55 -28.68
CA SER A 185 -27.75 -8.79 -29.38
C SER A 185 -28.66 -8.09 -28.36
N PRO A 186 -29.06 -6.81 -28.59
CA PRO A 186 -30.05 -6.14 -27.75
C PRO A 186 -31.43 -6.79 -27.86
N ASP A 187 -31.69 -7.51 -28.96
CA ASP A 187 -32.91 -8.25 -29.20
C ASP A 187 -32.66 -9.76 -29.03
N GLY A 188 -33.64 -10.47 -28.46
CA GLY A 188 -33.61 -11.93 -28.34
C GLY A 188 -33.14 -12.46 -26.97
N PRO A 189 -32.91 -13.78 -26.86
CA PRO A 189 -32.49 -14.42 -25.61
C PRO A 189 -31.16 -13.89 -25.05
N GLU A 190 -30.25 -13.44 -25.91
CA GLU A 190 -28.92 -12.93 -25.57
C GLU A 190 -28.97 -11.65 -24.74
N ALA A 191 -30.00 -10.81 -24.93
CA ALA A 191 -30.23 -9.60 -24.14
C ALA A 191 -30.37 -9.89 -22.64
N ARG A 192 -30.81 -11.11 -22.29
CA ARG A 192 -30.94 -11.56 -20.89
C ARG A 192 -29.60 -11.82 -20.21
N ALA A 193 -28.50 -11.96 -20.97
CA ALA A 193 -27.18 -12.22 -20.41
C ALA A 193 -26.71 -11.07 -19.51
N ILE A 194 -26.93 -9.82 -19.96
CA ILE A 194 -26.61 -8.59 -19.20
C ILE A 194 -27.41 -8.53 -17.89
N GLN A 195 -28.65 -9.01 -17.89
CA GLN A 195 -29.53 -9.03 -16.72
C GLN A 195 -29.25 -10.19 -15.74
N SER A 196 -28.35 -11.11 -16.09
CA SER A 196 -28.06 -12.26 -15.25
C SER A 196 -27.20 -11.84 -14.05
N PRO A 197 -27.56 -12.20 -12.80
CA PRO A 197 -26.69 -11.98 -11.64
C PRO A 197 -25.32 -12.67 -11.79
N ARG A 198 -25.23 -13.74 -12.58
CA ARG A 198 -23.98 -14.44 -12.91
C ARG A 198 -23.06 -13.65 -13.85
N ALA A 199 -23.58 -12.59 -14.47
CA ALA A 199 -22.78 -11.68 -15.28
C ALA A 199 -22.16 -10.56 -14.43
N CYS A 200 -22.58 -10.36 -13.17
CA CYS A 200 -22.05 -9.29 -12.33
C CYS A 200 -20.65 -9.62 -11.79
N ALA A 201 -19.81 -8.59 -11.65
CA ALA A 201 -18.56 -8.66 -10.93
C ALA A 201 -18.82 -8.65 -9.41
N THR A 202 -18.02 -9.39 -8.65
CA THR A 202 -18.07 -9.37 -7.18
C THR A 202 -17.47 -8.06 -6.68
N ARG A 203 -18.22 -7.29 -5.88
CA ARG A 203 -17.79 -5.99 -5.32
C ARG A 203 -17.52 -6.07 -3.83
N PHE A 204 -16.54 -5.29 -3.38
CA PHE A 204 -16.23 -5.10 -1.96
C PHE A 204 -16.61 -3.70 -1.47
N PRO A 205 -16.98 -3.54 -0.19
CA PRO A 205 -17.09 -2.23 0.43
C PRO A 205 -15.74 -1.49 0.35
N THR A 206 -15.80 -0.23 -0.08
CA THR A 206 -14.65 0.69 -0.14
C THR A 206 -14.94 1.95 0.65
N LYS A 207 -13.88 2.59 1.16
CA LYS A 207 -13.98 3.89 1.86
C LYS A 207 -12.71 4.68 1.70
N VAL A 208 -12.80 5.94 1.27
CA VAL A 208 -11.68 6.88 1.34
C VAL A 208 -11.69 7.58 2.68
N SER A 209 -10.56 7.61 3.38
CA SER A 209 -10.40 8.35 4.63
C SER A 209 -8.94 8.77 4.81
N GLN A 210 -8.70 10.04 5.17
CA GLN A 210 -7.37 10.59 5.44
C GLN A 210 -6.34 10.30 4.32
N GLY A 211 -6.76 10.41 3.05
CA GLY A 211 -5.91 10.16 1.89
C GLY A 211 -5.64 8.68 1.57
N LEU A 212 -6.25 7.74 2.30
CA LEU A 212 -6.09 6.30 2.11
C LEU A 212 -7.39 5.69 1.56
N LEU A 213 -7.23 4.78 0.60
CA LEU A 213 -8.30 3.90 0.13
C LEU A 213 -8.35 2.66 1.02
N PHE A 214 -9.48 2.44 1.69
CA PHE A 214 -9.75 1.26 2.48
C PHE A 214 -10.67 0.28 1.72
N VAL A 215 -10.41 -1.01 1.91
CA VAL A 215 -11.24 -2.11 1.41
C VAL A 215 -11.63 -3.02 2.58
N TRP A 216 -12.89 -3.45 2.59
CA TRP A 216 -13.40 -4.49 3.47
C TRP A 216 -13.42 -5.83 2.71
N PRO A 217 -12.59 -6.83 3.07
CA PRO A 217 -12.37 -8.01 2.22
C PRO A 217 -13.43 -9.11 2.38
N ASP A 218 -14.68 -8.72 2.63
CA ASP A 218 -15.88 -9.57 2.57
C ASP A 218 -16.94 -8.88 1.69
N GLU A 219 -17.27 -9.50 0.57
CA GLU A 219 -18.31 -9.06 -0.37
C GLU A 219 -19.71 -9.04 0.26
N ASN A 220 -19.93 -9.81 1.34
CA ASN A 220 -21.18 -9.82 2.10
C ASN A 220 -21.10 -8.93 3.36
N GLY A 221 -20.00 -8.20 3.54
CA GLY A 221 -19.68 -7.44 4.74
C GLY A 221 -20.28 -6.03 4.82
N TRP A 222 -21.14 -5.62 3.88
CA TRP A 222 -21.61 -4.23 3.74
C TRP A 222 -22.18 -3.60 5.02
N GLU A 223 -23.05 -4.31 5.73
CA GLU A 223 -23.64 -3.79 6.98
C GLU A 223 -22.58 -3.61 8.07
N ARG A 224 -21.67 -4.58 8.23
CA ARG A 224 -20.57 -4.52 9.22
C ARG A 224 -19.57 -3.42 8.86
N ALA A 225 -19.23 -3.31 7.58
CA ALA A 225 -18.38 -2.26 7.03
C ALA A 225 -18.97 -0.86 7.31
N ASN A 226 -20.26 -0.66 7.08
CA ASN A 226 -20.96 0.60 7.35
C ASN A 226 -21.04 0.93 8.85
N ALA A 227 -21.20 -0.08 9.70
CA ALA A 227 -21.21 0.09 11.15
C ALA A 227 -19.81 0.32 11.76
N THR A 228 -18.75 0.05 10.99
CA THR A 228 -17.35 0.09 11.47
C THR A 228 -16.61 1.29 10.90
N LYS A 229 -15.97 2.08 11.75
CA LYS A 229 -15.06 3.14 11.29
C LYS A 229 -13.71 2.54 10.90
N PRO A 230 -13.09 3.00 9.79
CA PRO A 230 -11.72 2.60 9.50
C PRO A 230 -10.78 3.10 10.60
N PRO A 231 -9.62 2.45 10.81
CA PRO A 231 -8.62 2.93 11.76
C PRO A 231 -8.12 4.31 11.33
N MET A 232 -8.17 5.27 12.25
CA MET A 232 -7.84 6.67 11.99
C MET A 232 -6.40 6.99 12.39
N LEU A 233 -5.76 7.87 11.62
CA LEU A 233 -4.59 8.62 12.05
C LEU A 233 -4.97 9.58 13.18
N PRO A 234 -4.05 9.87 14.13
CA PRO A 234 -4.28 10.87 15.17
C PRO A 234 -4.69 12.23 14.61
N ASP A 235 -5.56 12.95 15.31
CA ASP A 235 -6.06 14.29 14.93
C ASP A 235 -4.94 15.31 14.64
N ASP A 236 -3.76 15.11 15.25
CA ASP A 236 -2.56 15.92 15.01
C ASP A 236 -2.16 15.96 13.52
N PHE A 237 -2.49 14.95 12.71
CA PHE A 237 -2.22 14.94 11.27
C PHE A 237 -2.99 16.01 10.48
N GLU A 238 -4.09 16.53 11.02
CA GLU A 238 -4.92 17.56 10.37
C GLU A 238 -4.58 18.97 10.86
N LYS A 239 -3.70 19.09 11.85
CA LYS A 239 -3.34 20.36 12.47
C LYS A 239 -2.26 21.09 11.65
N PRO A 240 -2.38 22.40 11.41
CA PRO A 240 -1.44 23.16 10.58
C PRO A 240 -0.02 23.23 11.17
N GLU A 241 0.13 23.06 12.48
CA GLU A 241 1.43 22.97 13.13
C GLU A 241 2.13 21.63 12.91
N PHE A 242 1.51 20.64 12.28
CA PHE A 242 2.16 19.39 11.88
C PHE A 242 2.45 19.37 10.37
N SER A 243 3.65 18.90 10.03
CA SER A 243 4.02 18.52 8.67
C SER A 243 4.00 17.00 8.57
N SER A 244 3.28 16.48 7.59
CA SER A 244 3.11 15.04 7.36
C SER A 244 3.83 14.55 6.11
N VAL A 245 4.25 13.28 6.16
CA VAL A 245 4.81 12.53 5.03
C VAL A 245 4.27 11.11 5.13
N THR A 246 3.68 10.63 4.04
CA THR A 246 3.21 9.25 3.91
C THR A 246 4.06 8.51 2.87
N ILE A 247 4.43 7.27 3.18
CA ILE A 247 5.20 6.41 2.29
C ILE A 247 4.51 5.06 2.21
N GLN A 248 4.39 4.53 0.99
CA GLN A 248 3.89 3.18 0.74
C GLN A 248 4.93 2.31 0.02
N ARG A 249 5.07 1.06 0.48
CA ARG A 249 5.96 0.05 -0.11
C ARG A 249 5.40 -1.37 0.01
N ASP A 250 5.63 -2.16 -1.02
CA ASP A 250 5.49 -3.62 -0.96
C ASP A 250 6.79 -4.25 -0.51
N LEU A 251 6.68 -5.21 0.41
CA LEU A 251 7.79 -5.89 1.05
C LEU A 251 7.61 -7.41 0.86
N PHE A 252 8.71 -8.09 0.55
CA PHE A 252 8.76 -9.53 0.24
C PHE A 252 9.03 -10.37 1.50
N TYR A 253 8.26 -10.12 2.55
CA TYR A 253 8.19 -10.94 3.76
C TYR A 253 6.81 -10.81 4.41
N GLY A 254 6.52 -11.73 5.33
CA GLY A 254 5.22 -11.85 5.98
C GLY A 254 4.87 -10.63 6.85
N TYR A 255 3.56 -10.41 7.00
CA TYR A 255 3.01 -9.30 7.77
C TYR A 255 3.39 -9.43 9.25
N ASP A 256 3.38 -10.66 9.76
CA ASP A 256 3.79 -11.06 11.09
C ASP A 256 5.24 -10.65 11.38
N THR A 257 6.16 -10.97 10.48
CA THR A 257 7.57 -10.60 10.60
C THR A 257 7.76 -9.08 10.64
N LEU A 258 7.03 -8.35 9.78
CA LEU A 258 7.08 -6.89 9.78
C LEU A 258 6.48 -6.32 11.06
N MET A 259 5.36 -6.86 11.54
CA MET A 259 4.71 -6.40 12.76
C MET A 259 5.58 -6.62 14.00
N GLU A 260 6.28 -7.76 14.10
CA GLU A 260 7.25 -7.96 15.19
C GLU A 260 8.35 -6.91 15.14
N ASN A 261 8.93 -6.65 13.95
CA ASN A 261 9.96 -5.63 13.80
C ASN A 261 9.46 -4.22 14.17
N VAL A 262 8.28 -3.84 13.71
CA VAL A 262 7.66 -2.54 13.99
C VAL A 262 7.34 -2.39 15.48
N SER A 263 7.02 -3.49 16.16
CA SER A 263 6.65 -3.51 17.57
C SER A 263 7.84 -3.49 18.53
N ASP A 264 9.06 -3.77 18.05
CA ASP A 264 10.27 -3.83 18.87
C ASP A 264 11.07 -2.52 18.78
N PRO A 265 11.00 -1.60 19.75
CA PRO A 265 11.79 -0.38 19.72
C PRO A 265 13.29 -0.60 19.96
N SER A 266 13.72 -1.79 20.43
CA SER A 266 15.12 -2.05 20.76
C SER A 266 16.04 -2.02 19.53
N HIS A 267 15.49 -2.31 18.34
CA HIS A 267 16.26 -2.27 17.09
C HIS A 267 16.65 -0.84 16.68
N ILE A 268 16.01 0.20 17.24
CA ILE A 268 16.06 1.54 16.67
C ILE A 268 17.50 2.08 16.62
N ASP A 269 18.20 2.09 17.76
CA ASP A 269 19.56 2.62 17.83
C ASP A 269 20.55 1.78 17.02
N PHE A 270 20.30 0.48 16.89
CA PHE A 270 21.24 -0.44 16.26
C PHE A 270 21.07 -0.55 14.74
N ALA A 271 19.85 -0.84 14.28
CA ALA A 271 19.52 -1.09 12.87
C ALA A 271 19.43 0.21 12.06
N HIS A 272 18.91 1.31 12.64
CA HIS A 272 18.85 2.62 11.96
C HIS A 272 20.13 3.46 12.13
N HIS A 273 21.28 2.81 12.33
CA HIS A 273 22.57 3.47 12.53
C HIS A 273 22.90 4.44 11.39
N LYS A 274 23.24 5.69 11.74
CA LYS A 274 23.53 6.80 10.80
C LYS A 274 22.32 7.35 10.05
N VAL A 275 21.10 6.86 10.32
CA VAL A 275 19.86 7.44 9.81
C VAL A 275 19.17 8.20 10.94
N THR A 276 18.62 7.47 11.92
CA THR A 276 17.99 8.04 13.13
C THR A 276 18.60 7.48 14.42
N GLY A 277 19.25 6.31 14.34
CA GLY A 277 19.86 5.61 15.47
C GLY A 277 21.37 5.78 15.57
N ARG A 278 21.92 5.51 16.76
CA ARG A 278 23.36 5.31 16.95
C ARG A 278 23.62 4.06 17.79
N ARG A 279 24.44 3.14 17.27
CA ARG A 279 24.72 1.83 17.91
C ARG A 279 25.31 1.95 19.31
N ASP A 280 26.10 2.99 19.55
CA ASP A 280 26.70 3.26 20.86
C ASP A 280 25.69 3.76 21.92
N ARG A 281 24.46 4.11 21.51
CA ARG A 281 23.36 4.47 22.41
C ARG A 281 22.41 3.31 22.71
N ALA A 282 22.57 2.17 22.04
CA ALA A 282 21.76 0.99 22.27
C ALA A 282 21.86 0.58 23.74
N LYS A 283 20.71 0.51 24.40
CA LYS A 283 20.59 0.27 25.84
C LYS A 283 19.22 -0.36 26.13
N PRO A 284 19.03 -0.98 27.31
CA PRO A 284 17.70 -1.39 27.74
C PRO A 284 16.72 -0.23 27.68
N LEU A 285 15.54 -0.49 27.11
CA LEU A 285 14.43 0.45 27.03
C LEU A 285 13.31 -0.06 27.93
N PRO A 286 13.18 0.44 29.17
CA PRO A 286 12.03 0.14 30.01
C PRO A 286 10.76 0.55 29.28
N PHE A 287 9.85 -0.41 29.08
CA PHE A 287 8.57 -0.18 28.43
C PHE A 287 7.47 -0.75 29.32
N LYS A 288 6.60 0.12 29.82
CA LYS A 288 5.49 -0.26 30.67
C LYS A 288 4.28 -0.55 29.79
N LEU A 289 3.80 -1.79 29.83
CA LEU A 289 2.53 -2.17 29.24
C LEU A 289 1.40 -1.52 30.04
N GLU A 290 0.62 -0.66 29.39
CA GLU A 290 -0.51 0.05 30.00
C GLU A 290 -1.84 -0.69 29.75
N SER A 291 -1.94 -1.39 28.61
CA SER A 291 -3.10 -2.23 28.27
C SER A 291 -2.69 -3.36 27.33
N SER A 292 -3.38 -4.49 27.43
CA SER A 292 -3.22 -5.63 26.53
C SER A 292 -4.54 -6.40 26.46
N GLY A 293 -4.87 -6.90 25.28
CA GLY A 293 -6.04 -7.73 25.05
C GLY A 293 -6.07 -8.30 23.62
N PRO A 294 -7.13 -9.04 23.27
CA PRO A 294 -7.22 -9.73 21.98
C PRO A 294 -7.14 -8.82 20.74
N TRP A 295 -7.47 -7.54 20.90
CA TRP A 295 -7.53 -6.55 19.80
C TRP A 295 -6.32 -5.62 19.75
N GLY A 296 -5.34 -5.81 20.63
CA GLY A 296 -4.11 -5.04 20.64
C GLY A 296 -3.56 -4.76 22.03
N PHE A 297 -2.54 -3.90 22.06
CA PHE A 297 -1.87 -3.49 23.29
C PHE A 297 -1.37 -2.06 23.18
N ALA A 298 -1.10 -1.43 24.32
CA ALA A 298 -0.47 -0.12 24.38
C ALA A 298 0.45 0.00 25.57
N GLY A 299 1.46 0.86 25.46
CA GLY A 299 2.37 1.16 26.54
C GLY A 299 3.25 2.36 26.24
N ALA A 300 4.09 2.71 27.21
CA ALA A 300 5.06 3.78 27.07
C ALA A 300 6.29 3.57 27.96
N ASN A 301 7.38 4.27 27.65
CA ASN A 301 8.46 4.50 28.61
C ASN A 301 8.18 5.76 29.46
N ASP A 302 9.03 6.01 30.45
CA ASP A 302 9.00 7.16 31.36
C ASP A 302 10.14 8.17 31.10
N GLY A 303 10.93 7.96 30.05
CA GLY A 303 12.10 8.77 29.71
C GLY A 303 11.80 10.02 28.88
N ASN A 304 12.86 10.77 28.57
CA ASN A 304 12.89 11.78 27.52
C ASN A 304 13.93 11.35 26.45
N PRO A 305 13.53 11.04 25.21
CA PRO A 305 12.17 11.08 24.67
C PRO A 305 11.20 10.11 25.37
N ARG A 306 9.95 10.55 25.52
CA ARG A 306 8.83 9.69 25.86
C ARG A 306 8.30 9.06 24.58
N ILE A 307 8.32 7.74 24.52
CA ILE A 307 7.87 6.91 23.41
C ILE A 307 6.65 6.13 23.89
N SER A 308 5.50 6.42 23.30
CA SER A 308 4.27 5.65 23.49
C SER A 308 3.99 4.84 22.23
N ALA A 309 3.61 3.58 22.41
CA ALA A 309 3.28 2.69 21.31
C ALA A 309 1.90 2.05 21.53
N LYS A 310 1.17 1.84 20.44
CA LYS A 310 -0.14 1.18 20.44
C LYS A 310 -0.28 0.32 19.19
N PHE A 311 -0.56 -0.96 19.39
CA PHE A 311 -1.02 -1.85 18.34
C PHE A 311 -2.54 -1.95 18.37
N VAL A 312 -3.16 -1.90 17.19
CA VAL A 312 -4.59 -2.16 16.97
C VAL A 312 -4.71 -3.18 15.84
N ALA A 313 -5.34 -4.31 16.14
CA ALA A 313 -5.61 -5.34 15.15
C ALA A 313 -6.48 -4.79 14.00
N PRO A 314 -6.34 -5.32 12.76
CA PRO A 314 -5.44 -6.40 12.38
C PRO A 314 -3.99 -5.95 12.11
N CYS A 315 -3.75 -4.70 11.76
CA CYS A 315 -2.49 -4.33 11.11
C CYS A 315 -1.96 -2.92 11.39
N TYR A 316 -2.47 -2.25 12.42
CA TYR A 316 -2.15 -0.85 12.67
C TYR A 316 -1.27 -0.68 13.90
N TYR A 317 -0.12 -0.05 13.73
CA TYR A 317 0.79 0.30 14.82
C TYR A 317 1.03 1.80 14.86
N ILE A 318 0.97 2.38 16.06
CA ILE A 318 1.06 3.81 16.30
C ILE A 318 2.20 4.05 17.28
N ASN A 319 3.18 4.86 16.89
CA ASN A 319 4.19 5.39 17.79
C ASN A 319 4.01 6.91 17.92
N LYS A 320 4.06 7.39 19.17
CA LYS A 320 4.18 8.81 19.51
C LYS A 320 5.50 9.03 20.23
N ILE A 321 6.32 9.92 19.72
CA ILE A 321 7.58 10.33 20.34
C ILE A 321 7.42 11.78 20.77
N GLU A 322 7.55 12.03 22.06
CA GLU A 322 7.50 13.35 22.67
C GLU A 322 8.88 13.69 23.23
N ILE A 323 9.46 14.80 22.77
CA ILE A 323 10.76 15.29 23.21
C ILE A 323 10.56 16.66 23.85
N ASP A 324 10.84 16.73 25.14
CA ASP A 324 10.93 18.01 25.83
C ASP A 324 12.30 18.62 25.55
N THR A 325 12.32 19.78 24.91
CA THR A 325 13.53 20.48 24.51
C THR A 325 13.50 21.93 24.95
N LYS A 326 14.67 22.48 25.25
CA LYS A 326 14.83 23.88 25.66
C LYS A 326 15.72 24.59 24.66
N LEU A 327 15.12 25.48 23.87
CA LEU A 327 15.83 26.25 22.86
C LEU A 327 16.27 27.61 23.44
N PRO A 328 17.52 28.05 23.21
CA PRO A 328 18.07 29.26 23.83
C PRO A 328 17.24 30.55 23.62
N LEU A 329 16.49 30.65 22.53
CA LEU A 329 15.74 31.86 22.14
C LEU A 329 14.21 31.71 22.21
N VAL A 330 13.71 30.48 22.21
CA VAL A 330 12.26 30.19 22.11
C VAL A 330 11.73 29.51 23.38
N GLY A 331 12.60 29.27 24.37
CA GLY A 331 12.25 28.67 25.64
C GLY A 331 11.96 27.17 25.52
N ASP A 332 11.12 26.69 26.42
CA ASP A 332 10.70 25.30 26.48
C ASP A 332 9.76 24.99 25.30
N GLN A 333 10.04 23.88 24.62
CA GLN A 333 9.30 23.42 23.45
C GLN A 333 9.02 21.93 23.61
N LYS A 334 7.88 21.50 23.09
CA LYS A 334 7.51 20.10 23.03
C LYS A 334 7.46 19.63 21.58
N TRP A 335 8.47 18.86 21.18
CA TRP A 335 8.54 18.27 19.87
C TRP A 335 7.78 16.95 19.86
N ILE A 336 6.91 16.77 18.88
CA ILE A 336 6.06 15.59 18.73
C ILE A 336 6.34 14.99 17.36
N ILE A 337 6.56 13.68 17.34
CA ILE A 337 6.62 12.87 16.12
C ILE A 337 5.58 11.75 16.25
N TRP A 338 4.74 11.63 15.24
CA TRP A 338 3.89 10.47 15.02
C TRP A 338 4.50 9.58 13.95
N ILE A 339 4.49 8.28 14.18
CA ILE A 339 4.79 7.26 13.19
C ILE A 339 3.67 6.21 13.26
N CYS A 340 2.77 6.29 12.30
CA CYS A 340 1.61 5.43 12.15
C CYS A 340 1.87 4.48 10.98
N SER A 341 1.97 3.18 11.23
CA SER A 341 2.21 2.18 10.19
C SER A 341 1.04 1.22 10.06
N PHE A 342 0.49 1.12 8.86
CA PHE A 342 -0.39 0.04 8.46
C PHE A 342 0.42 -1.01 7.70
N ASN A 343 0.47 -2.23 8.23
CA ASN A 343 1.22 -3.33 7.62
C ASN A 343 0.23 -4.36 7.10
N VAL A 344 -0.31 -4.12 5.91
CA VAL A 344 -1.44 -4.86 5.36
C VAL A 344 -0.99 -6.23 4.83
N PRO A 345 -1.53 -7.34 5.35
CA PRO A 345 -1.25 -8.68 4.85
C PRO A 345 -1.77 -8.86 3.41
N MET A 346 -0.85 -9.01 2.45
CA MET A 346 -1.20 -9.20 1.05
C MET A 346 -1.34 -10.69 0.72
N ALA A 347 -0.31 -11.48 0.99
CA ALA A 347 -0.25 -12.93 0.79
C ALA A 347 0.86 -13.51 1.68
N PRO A 348 0.97 -14.84 1.84
CA PRO A 348 2.11 -15.44 2.55
C PRO A 348 3.44 -14.92 1.99
N GLY A 349 4.28 -14.33 2.86
CA GLY A 349 5.56 -13.74 2.45
C GLY A 349 5.46 -12.40 1.70
N LYS A 350 4.29 -11.74 1.67
CA LYS A 350 4.12 -10.42 1.04
C LYS A 350 3.25 -9.50 1.88
N THR A 351 3.73 -8.27 2.09
CA THR A 351 3.06 -7.27 2.92
C THR A 351 3.13 -5.90 2.26
N ARG A 352 2.07 -5.10 2.39
CA ARG A 352 2.11 -3.67 2.07
C ARG A 352 2.30 -2.88 3.34
N SER A 353 3.36 -2.09 3.41
CA SER A 353 3.57 -1.13 4.50
C SER A 353 3.21 0.27 4.03
N ILE A 354 2.30 0.92 4.75
CA ILE A 354 1.94 2.33 4.60
C ILE A 354 2.33 3.01 5.90
N VAL A 355 3.35 3.87 5.86
CA VAL A 355 3.84 4.61 7.01
C VAL A 355 3.48 6.07 6.85
N CYS A 356 2.54 6.53 7.68
CA CYS A 356 2.17 7.93 7.82
C CYS A 356 2.96 8.51 8.99
N SER A 357 3.74 9.56 8.72
CA SER A 357 4.49 10.27 9.76
C SER A 357 4.05 11.72 9.83
N ALA A 358 4.04 12.29 11.03
CA ALA A 358 3.77 13.71 11.24
C ALA A 358 4.69 14.28 12.32
N ARG A 359 5.14 15.53 12.17
CA ARG A 359 5.95 16.21 13.18
C ARG A 359 5.61 17.68 13.30
N ASN A 360 5.71 18.24 14.51
CA ASN A 360 5.39 19.65 14.76
C ASN A 360 6.58 20.62 14.80
N PHE A 361 7.75 20.16 14.33
CA PHE A 361 8.99 20.93 14.36
C PHE A 361 9.76 20.73 13.05
N PHE A 362 10.69 21.65 12.75
CA PHE A 362 11.36 21.73 11.45
C PHE A 362 10.37 21.71 10.27
N GLN A 363 9.33 22.55 10.39
CA GLN A 363 8.48 22.87 9.26
C GLN A 363 9.27 23.74 8.28
N PHE A 364 9.64 23.15 7.14
CA PHE A 364 10.22 23.92 6.05
C PHE A 364 9.07 24.33 5.12
N THR A 365 8.75 25.62 5.10
CA THR A 365 7.87 26.15 4.07
C THR A 365 8.67 26.21 2.77
N MET A 366 8.24 25.44 1.77
CA MET A 366 8.74 25.61 0.41
C MET A 366 8.20 26.94 -0.12
N PRO A 367 9.05 27.87 -0.59
CA PRO A 367 8.57 29.09 -1.24
C PRO A 367 7.83 28.72 -2.53
N GLY A 368 6.52 28.95 -2.59
CA GLY A 368 5.69 28.69 -3.76
C GLY A 368 4.20 28.82 -3.42
N PRO A 369 3.32 29.04 -4.42
CA PRO A 369 1.89 29.06 -4.19
C PRO A 369 1.46 27.70 -3.64
N ALA A 370 0.74 27.71 -2.52
CA ALA A 370 0.11 26.51 -1.98
C ALA A 370 -0.83 25.94 -3.04
N VAL A 371 -0.61 24.68 -3.44
CA VAL A 371 -1.60 23.95 -4.22
C VAL A 371 -2.74 23.65 -3.26
N VAL A 372 -3.74 24.54 -3.26
CA VAL A 372 -4.99 24.29 -2.57
C VAL A 372 -5.64 23.11 -3.31
N ALA A 373 -5.61 21.94 -2.70
CA ALA A 373 -6.48 20.85 -3.11
C ALA A 373 -7.92 21.33 -2.87
N SER A 374 -8.56 21.83 -3.93
CA SER A 374 -9.96 22.22 -3.89
C SER A 374 -10.78 20.95 -3.66
N GLY A 375 -11.27 20.79 -2.44
CA GLY A 375 -12.34 19.86 -2.15
C GLY A 375 -13.64 20.33 -2.80
N SER A 376 -14.19 19.48 -3.66
CA SER A 376 -15.61 19.44 -4.02
C SER A 376 -15.96 18.02 -4.42
#